data_AF-A0A179H9S0-F1
#
_entry.id   AF-A0A179H9S0-F1
#
_cell.length_a   1.000
_cell.length_b   1.000
_cell.length_c   1.000
_cell.angle_alpha   90.00
_cell.angle_beta   90.00
_cell.angle_gamma   90.00
#
_symmetry.space_group_name_H-M   'P 1'
#
loop_
_entity.id
_entity.type
_entity.pdbx_description
1 polymer ?
#
loop_
_entity_poly.entity_id
_entity_poly.type
_entity_poly.pdbx_seq_one_letter_code
_entity_poly.pdbx_strand_id
1 'polypeptide(L)'
;MNSPRIILDQHGDITLQVGGPDETDKTDFVACSRTLARVSPVFDRMLYGTFAEAKSNQESPDDWTINLGDDNPAPMKIFLNIAHANFSEVPKALTVGDLYDLVVLTHYYDATRLLTPWVETWMSSLGSGQQTPPSDMPKLLWISWEFGRKEDLTTISRQMLLEFDGNWFNDTDNLEDIQTPPYIIGLWPLPDPSEVQYSLVGLYRKLTSLIIHDIGDVKGTPSENHQRCNPREHLLHQVQEVMNGIPDLLTDYHKNRMEEQSQGLVS
;
A
#
# COMPACT_ATOMS: atom_id res chain seq x y z
N MET A 1 -33.23 9.34 8.51
CA MET A 1 -33.49 8.33 7.45
C MET A 1 -32.75 7.09 7.87
N ASN A 2 -33.31 5.87 7.80
CA ASN A 2 -32.61 4.68 8.33
C ASN A 2 -31.30 4.44 7.58
N SER A 3 -30.19 4.42 8.30
CA SER A 3 -28.88 3.98 7.81
C SER A 3 -28.99 2.59 7.17
N PRO A 4 -28.28 2.31 6.06
CA PRO A 4 -28.25 0.99 5.45
C PRO A 4 -27.81 -0.06 6.48
N ARG A 5 -28.65 -1.09 6.66
CA ARG A 5 -28.38 -2.21 7.57
C ARG A 5 -27.95 -3.44 6.79
N ILE A 6 -26.72 -3.89 7.00
CA ILE A 6 -26.12 -5.08 6.37
C ILE A 6 -26.06 -6.21 7.40
N ILE A 7 -26.72 -7.33 7.09
CA ILE A 7 -26.74 -8.51 7.96
C ILE A 7 -25.62 -9.46 7.51
N LEU A 8 -24.59 -9.61 8.35
CA LEU A 8 -23.46 -10.52 8.09
C LEU A 8 -23.69 -11.89 8.74
N ASP A 9 -24.40 -11.92 9.86
CA ASP A 9 -24.81 -13.14 10.57
C ASP A 9 -26.30 -13.05 10.93
N GLN A 10 -27.07 -14.07 10.58
CA GLN A 10 -28.50 -14.16 10.91
C GLN A 10 -28.75 -14.29 12.42
N HIS A 11 -27.77 -14.80 13.16
CA HIS A 11 -27.78 -14.90 14.62
C HIS A 11 -26.82 -13.89 15.26
N GLY A 12 -26.53 -12.79 14.55
CA GLY A 12 -25.67 -11.73 15.05
C GLY A 12 -26.21 -11.16 16.38
N ASP A 13 -25.30 -10.99 17.33
CA ASP A 13 -25.56 -10.52 18.69
C ASP A 13 -25.07 -9.08 18.91
N ILE A 14 -24.48 -8.46 17.88
CA ILE A 14 -23.96 -7.10 17.95
C ILE A 14 -24.24 -6.30 16.67
N THR A 15 -24.52 -5.01 16.83
CA THR A 15 -24.62 -4.05 15.72
C THR A 15 -23.44 -3.07 15.75
N LEU A 16 -22.66 -3.03 14.68
CA LEU A 16 -21.57 -2.06 14.50
C LEU A 16 -22.06 -0.91 13.64
N GLN A 17 -22.05 0.31 14.16
CA GLN A 17 -22.31 1.53 13.39
C GLN A 17 -20.98 2.10 12.90
N VAL A 18 -20.85 2.26 11.59
CA VAL A 18 -19.60 2.65 10.94
C VAL A 18 -19.90 3.81 10.00
N GLY A 19 -19.09 4.86 10.06
CA GLY A 19 -19.21 6.03 9.20
C GLY A 19 -19.33 7.32 9.99
N GLY A 20 -19.02 8.42 9.31
CA GLY A 20 -18.84 9.74 9.89
C GLY A 20 -20.03 10.31 10.66
N PRO A 21 -19.89 11.50 11.26
CA PRO A 21 -20.94 12.13 12.06
C PRO A 21 -22.23 12.39 11.27
N ASP A 22 -22.12 12.52 9.94
CA ASP A 22 -23.26 12.71 9.04
C ASP A 22 -24.06 11.41 8.86
N GLU A 23 -25.36 11.49 9.17
CA GLU A 23 -26.29 10.34 9.19
C GLU A 23 -26.41 9.62 7.83
N THR A 24 -26.01 10.28 6.73
CA THR A 24 -26.05 9.74 5.36
C THR A 24 -24.96 8.73 5.07
N ASP A 25 -23.83 8.76 5.80
CA ASP A 25 -22.67 7.90 5.54
C ASP A 25 -22.55 6.75 6.54
N LYS A 26 -23.46 6.69 7.51
CA LYS A 26 -23.51 5.62 8.51
C LYS A 26 -24.06 4.34 7.92
N THR A 27 -23.40 3.24 8.21
CA THR A 27 -23.83 1.88 7.85
C THR A 27 -23.83 1.01 9.10
N ASP A 28 -24.94 0.31 9.32
CA ASP A 28 -25.11 -0.61 10.43
C ASP A 28 -24.78 -2.03 9.96
N PHE A 29 -23.86 -2.70 10.64
CA PHE A 29 -23.48 -4.08 10.38
C PHE A 29 -23.91 -4.98 11.53
N VAL A 30 -24.77 -5.95 11.25
CA VAL A 30 -25.17 -6.97 12.23
C VAL A 30 -24.20 -8.15 12.12
N ALA A 31 -23.43 -8.38 13.18
CA ALA A 31 -22.30 -9.30 13.21
C ALA A 31 -22.34 -10.20 14.46
N CYS A 32 -21.38 -11.12 14.57
CA CYS A 32 -21.21 -12.03 15.70
C CYS A 32 -19.98 -11.60 16.50
N SER A 33 -20.19 -11.14 17.72
CA SER A 33 -19.17 -10.63 18.63
C SER A 33 -18.01 -11.62 18.83
N ARG A 34 -18.34 -12.92 18.97
CA ARG A 34 -17.36 -14.00 19.13
C ARG A 34 -16.53 -14.25 17.88
N THR A 35 -17.10 -14.03 16.70
CA THR A 35 -16.36 -14.12 15.43
C THR A 35 -15.37 -12.97 15.34
N LEU A 36 -15.80 -11.73 15.64
CA LEU A 36 -14.94 -10.55 15.61
C LEU A 36 -13.77 -10.65 16.60
N ALA A 37 -14.04 -11.05 17.84
CA ALA A 37 -13.01 -11.26 18.85
C ALA A 37 -12.01 -12.37 18.47
N ARG A 38 -12.46 -13.40 17.76
CA ARG A 38 -11.57 -14.48 17.30
C ARG A 38 -10.58 -13.99 16.25
N VAL A 39 -11.02 -13.10 15.35
CA VAL A 39 -10.23 -12.69 14.18
C VAL A 39 -9.42 -11.41 14.41
N SER A 40 -9.74 -10.65 15.46
CA SER A 40 -9.09 -9.38 15.78
C SER A 40 -8.90 -9.24 17.29
N PRO A 41 -7.64 -9.19 17.76
CA PRO A 41 -7.32 -8.89 19.16
C PRO A 41 -7.80 -7.51 19.62
N VAL A 42 -7.99 -6.57 18.69
CA VAL A 42 -8.56 -5.24 18.98
C VAL A 42 -10.04 -5.37 19.30
N PHE A 43 -10.81 -6.10 18.47
CA PHE A 43 -12.21 -6.41 18.76
C PHE A 43 -12.36 -7.25 20.03
N ASP A 44 -11.48 -8.23 20.28
CA ASP A 44 -11.53 -9.02 21.53
C ASP A 44 -11.45 -8.13 22.77
N ARG A 45 -10.46 -7.23 22.79
CA ARG A 45 -10.30 -6.24 23.86
C ARG A 45 -11.47 -5.27 23.93
N MET A 46 -11.96 -4.77 22.81
CA MET A 46 -13.08 -3.82 22.76
C MET A 46 -14.39 -4.43 23.28
N LEU A 47 -14.70 -5.67 22.86
CA LEU A 47 -15.98 -6.33 23.12
C LEU A 47 -16.04 -7.05 24.47
N TYR A 48 -14.91 -7.58 24.94
CA TYR A 48 -14.85 -8.40 26.16
C TYR A 48 -13.83 -7.91 27.20
N GLY A 49 -13.13 -6.81 26.92
CA GLY A 49 -12.23 -6.17 27.88
C GLY A 49 -12.97 -5.31 28.91
N THR A 50 -12.24 -4.38 29.53
CA THR A 50 -12.76 -3.52 30.60
C THR A 50 -13.34 -2.19 30.09
N PHE A 51 -13.45 -2.03 28.76
CA PHE A 51 -13.90 -0.81 28.10
C PHE A 51 -15.42 -0.61 28.21
N ALA A 52 -15.90 0.58 27.83
CA ALA A 52 -17.31 0.96 27.97
C ALA A 52 -18.22 0.11 27.06
N GLU A 53 -17.70 -0.24 25.89
CA GLU A 53 -18.33 -1.04 24.85
C GLU A 53 -18.67 -2.46 25.35
N ALA A 54 -17.76 -3.07 26.11
CA ALA A 54 -17.97 -4.36 26.77
C ALA A 54 -19.03 -4.30 27.90
N LYS A 55 -19.14 -3.16 28.58
CA LYS A 55 -20.13 -2.94 29.64
C LYS A 55 -21.55 -2.74 29.08
N SER A 56 -21.67 -2.13 27.90
CA SER A 56 -22.96 -1.95 27.23
C SER A 56 -23.69 -3.29 27.01
N ASN A 57 -22.96 -4.36 26.72
CA ASN A 57 -23.51 -5.72 26.60
C ASN A 57 -24.18 -6.21 27.90
N GLN A 58 -23.64 -5.81 29.05
CA GLN A 58 -24.14 -6.24 30.36
C GLN A 58 -25.41 -5.48 30.78
N GLU A 59 -25.54 -4.23 30.34
CA GLU A 59 -26.65 -3.35 30.71
C GLU A 59 -27.87 -3.54 29.80
N SER A 60 -27.68 -3.88 28.53
CA SER A 60 -28.77 -4.08 27.54
C SER A 60 -28.41 -5.15 26.52
N PRO A 61 -28.55 -6.45 26.86
CA PRO A 61 -28.11 -7.56 26.01
C PRO A 61 -28.86 -7.65 24.66
N ASP A 62 -30.11 -7.21 24.63
CA ASP A 62 -30.96 -7.26 23.42
C ASP A 62 -30.71 -6.10 22.44
N ASP A 63 -29.89 -5.10 22.81
CA ASP A 63 -29.59 -3.91 22.01
C ASP A 63 -28.10 -3.52 22.09
N TRP A 64 -27.22 -4.51 21.93
CA TRP A 64 -25.77 -4.26 21.96
C TRP A 64 -25.30 -3.61 20.65
N THR A 65 -25.18 -2.29 20.69
CA THR A 65 -24.72 -1.46 19.56
C THR A 65 -23.41 -0.74 19.90
N ILE A 66 -22.44 -0.79 18.99
CA ILE A 66 -21.14 -0.09 19.12
C ILE A 66 -20.97 0.87 17.95
N ASN A 67 -20.57 2.10 18.24
CA ASN A 67 -20.20 3.09 17.25
C ASN A 67 -18.68 3.06 17.04
N LEU A 68 -18.24 2.75 15.82
CA LEU A 68 -16.83 2.69 15.42
C LEU A 68 -16.31 4.03 14.87
N GLY A 69 -17.11 5.10 14.97
CA GLY A 69 -16.71 6.45 14.57
C GLY A 69 -16.56 6.60 13.06
N ASP A 70 -15.55 7.39 12.66
CA ASP A 70 -15.31 7.81 11.28
C ASP A 70 -14.66 6.72 10.40
N ASP A 71 -14.66 5.46 10.86
CA ASP A 71 -14.23 4.32 10.08
C ASP A 71 -14.98 4.24 8.73
N ASN A 72 -14.25 3.91 7.67
CA ASN A 72 -14.82 3.84 6.34
C ASN A 72 -15.68 2.57 6.18
N PRO A 73 -16.98 2.68 5.85
CA PRO A 73 -17.86 1.52 5.69
C PRO A 73 -17.46 0.56 4.57
N ALA A 74 -16.79 1.05 3.52
CA ALA A 74 -16.46 0.24 2.34
C ALA A 74 -15.40 -0.86 2.64
N PRO A 75 -14.20 -0.55 3.16
CA PRO A 75 -13.24 -1.57 3.57
C PRO A 75 -13.76 -2.39 4.75
N MET A 76 -14.52 -1.79 5.67
CA MET A 76 -15.13 -2.51 6.80
C MET A 76 -16.06 -3.61 6.32
N LYS A 77 -16.89 -3.35 5.30
CA LYS A 77 -17.77 -4.35 4.69
C LYS A 77 -16.98 -5.55 4.16
N ILE A 78 -15.84 -5.32 3.50
CA ILE A 78 -15.02 -6.42 2.96
C ILE A 78 -14.42 -7.23 4.11
N PHE A 79 -13.80 -6.57 5.08
CA PHE A 79 -13.22 -7.19 6.27
C PHE A 79 -14.24 -8.06 7.01
N LEU A 80 -15.45 -7.52 7.27
CA LEU A 80 -16.48 -8.24 7.99
C LEU A 80 -17.04 -9.43 7.20
N ASN A 81 -17.18 -9.33 5.87
CA ASN A 81 -17.58 -10.48 5.06
C ASN A 81 -16.53 -11.61 5.10
N ILE A 82 -15.23 -11.26 5.09
CA ILE A 82 -14.15 -12.23 5.25
C ILE A 82 -14.22 -12.89 6.63
N ALA A 83 -14.34 -12.10 7.70
CA ALA A 83 -14.43 -12.59 9.08
C ALA A 83 -15.60 -13.58 9.28
N HIS A 84 -16.72 -13.31 8.61
CA HIS A 84 -17.94 -14.13 8.67
C HIS A 84 -18.02 -15.27 7.64
N ALA A 85 -16.95 -15.50 6.87
CA ALA A 85 -16.92 -16.51 5.81
C ALA A 85 -17.95 -16.32 4.67
N ASN A 86 -18.44 -15.09 4.48
CA ASN A 86 -19.31 -14.71 3.36
C ASN A 86 -18.49 -14.44 2.10
N PHE A 87 -17.69 -15.42 1.67
CA PHE A 87 -16.67 -15.25 0.62
C PHE A 87 -17.26 -14.92 -0.76
N SER A 88 -18.55 -15.17 -1.00
CA SER A 88 -19.24 -14.77 -2.23
C SER A 88 -19.33 -13.26 -2.41
N GLU A 89 -19.31 -12.51 -1.30
CA GLU A 89 -19.39 -11.05 -1.28
C GLU A 89 -17.99 -10.38 -1.33
N VAL A 90 -16.91 -11.18 -1.32
CA VAL A 90 -15.53 -10.66 -1.34
C VAL A 90 -15.11 -10.35 -2.79
N PRO A 91 -14.67 -9.11 -3.10
CA PRO A 91 -14.26 -8.74 -4.45
C PRO A 91 -13.10 -9.58 -4.97
N LYS A 92 -13.15 -9.98 -6.24
CA LYS A 92 -12.06 -10.71 -6.91
C LYS A 92 -10.90 -9.81 -7.33
N ALA A 93 -11.14 -8.51 -7.45
CA ALA A 93 -10.15 -7.50 -7.80
C ALA A 93 -10.46 -6.23 -7.00
N LEU A 94 -9.42 -5.48 -6.66
CA LEU A 94 -9.50 -4.21 -5.94
C LEU A 94 -8.65 -3.17 -6.65
N THR A 95 -9.03 -1.90 -6.56
CA THR A 95 -8.13 -0.81 -6.96
C THR A 95 -7.01 -0.66 -5.93
N VAL A 96 -5.94 0.08 -6.27
CA VAL A 96 -4.87 0.39 -5.31
C VAL A 96 -5.44 1.10 -4.08
N GLY A 97 -6.36 2.04 -4.29
CA GLY A 97 -7.03 2.78 -3.20
C GLY A 97 -7.82 1.85 -2.29
N ASP A 98 -8.70 1.03 -2.86
CA ASP A 98 -9.57 0.15 -2.07
C ASP A 98 -8.76 -0.89 -1.28
N LEU A 99 -7.71 -1.45 -1.88
CA LEU A 99 -6.83 -2.40 -1.20
C LEU A 99 -6.04 -1.69 -0.09
N TYR A 100 -5.53 -0.49 -0.34
CA TYR A 100 -4.84 0.30 0.67
C TYR A 100 -5.74 0.59 1.87
N ASP A 101 -6.96 1.07 1.65
CA ASP A 101 -7.92 1.36 2.72
C ASP A 101 -8.28 0.10 3.53
N LEU A 102 -8.43 -1.05 2.86
CA LEU A 102 -8.65 -2.35 3.51
C LEU A 102 -7.45 -2.80 4.35
N VAL A 103 -6.23 -2.62 3.83
CA VAL A 103 -4.99 -2.99 4.53
C VAL A 103 -4.76 -2.08 5.73
N VAL A 104 -4.99 -0.77 5.60
CA VAL A 104 -4.95 0.18 6.73
C VAL A 104 -5.95 -0.21 7.81
N LEU A 105 -7.20 -0.52 7.43
CA LEU A 105 -8.23 -0.93 8.38
C LEU A 105 -7.87 -2.23 9.09
N THR A 106 -7.44 -3.25 8.34
CA THR A 106 -7.08 -4.53 8.94
C THR A 106 -5.81 -4.48 9.78
N HIS A 107 -4.87 -3.59 9.45
CA HIS A 107 -3.73 -3.28 10.30
C HIS A 107 -4.17 -2.64 11.62
N TYR A 108 -5.07 -1.64 11.56
CA TYR A 108 -5.61 -0.97 12.75
C TYR A 108 -6.30 -1.95 13.71
N TYR A 109 -7.05 -2.91 13.16
CA TYR A 109 -7.72 -3.96 13.93
C TYR A 109 -6.85 -5.19 14.21
N ASP A 110 -5.56 -5.19 13.85
CA ASP A 110 -4.63 -6.32 14.02
C ASP A 110 -5.18 -7.64 13.44
N ALA A 111 -5.65 -7.57 12.19
CA ALA A 111 -6.40 -8.62 11.51
C ALA A 111 -5.95 -8.85 10.05
N THR A 112 -4.85 -8.24 9.60
CA THR A 112 -4.30 -8.34 8.23
C THR A 112 -4.14 -9.79 7.75
N ARG A 113 -3.83 -10.71 8.66
CA ARG A 113 -3.68 -12.16 8.36
C ARG A 113 -4.91 -12.78 7.71
N LEU A 114 -6.10 -12.23 7.95
CA LEU A 114 -7.32 -12.69 7.28
C LEU A 114 -7.26 -12.49 5.76
N LEU A 115 -6.48 -11.53 5.27
CA LEU A 115 -6.42 -11.19 3.86
C LEU A 115 -5.57 -12.18 3.03
N THR A 116 -4.72 -13.00 3.67
CA THR A 116 -3.75 -13.90 3.03
C THR A 116 -4.32 -14.69 1.83
N PRO A 117 -5.53 -15.29 1.87
CA PRO A 117 -6.06 -16.06 0.75
C PRO A 117 -6.26 -15.25 -0.54
N TRP A 118 -6.40 -13.93 -0.45
CA TRP A 118 -6.68 -13.05 -1.58
C TRP A 118 -5.48 -12.22 -2.04
N VAL A 119 -4.40 -12.15 -1.25
CA VAL A 119 -3.23 -11.30 -1.51
C VAL A 119 -2.72 -11.48 -2.94
N GLU A 120 -2.42 -12.70 -3.37
CA GLU A 120 -1.89 -12.93 -4.73
C GLU A 120 -2.87 -12.50 -5.84
N THR A 121 -4.16 -12.73 -5.63
CA THR A 121 -5.19 -12.38 -6.61
C THR A 121 -5.33 -10.87 -6.72
N TRP A 122 -5.40 -10.16 -5.59
CA TRP A 122 -5.50 -8.71 -5.57
C TRP A 122 -4.22 -8.06 -6.09
N MET A 123 -3.04 -8.50 -5.66
CA MET A 123 -1.76 -7.97 -6.15
C MET A 123 -1.60 -8.16 -7.66
N SER A 124 -1.98 -9.32 -8.19
CA SER A 124 -1.97 -9.57 -9.64
C SER A 124 -2.91 -8.64 -10.41
N SER A 125 -4.02 -8.23 -9.79
CA SER A 125 -4.97 -7.29 -10.43
C SER A 125 -4.41 -5.86 -10.55
N LEU A 126 -3.48 -5.46 -9.68
CA LEU A 126 -2.84 -4.14 -9.71
C LEU A 126 -1.81 -3.99 -10.82
N GLY A 127 -1.17 -5.10 -11.26
CA GLY A 127 0.00 -5.10 -12.14
C GLY A 127 -0.27 -5.27 -13.65
N SER A 128 -1.51 -5.09 -14.11
CA SER A 128 -1.91 -5.42 -15.48
C SER A 128 -1.61 -4.30 -16.51
N GLY A 129 -0.32 -3.98 -16.71
CA GLY A 129 0.18 -3.45 -17.99
C GLY A 129 0.22 -1.94 -18.21
N GLN A 130 0.08 -1.10 -17.17
CA GLN A 130 0.33 0.35 -17.25
C GLN A 130 1.33 0.79 -16.19
N GLN A 131 2.06 1.88 -16.47
CA GLN A 131 2.90 2.55 -15.47
C GLN A 131 2.03 2.94 -14.29
N THR A 132 2.41 2.51 -13.09
CA THR A 132 1.75 2.86 -11.84
C THR A 132 1.67 4.38 -11.71
N PRO A 133 0.47 4.96 -11.50
CA PRO A 133 0.33 6.38 -11.27
C PRO A 133 1.22 6.82 -10.10
N PRO A 134 1.90 7.97 -10.21
CA PRO A 134 2.76 8.44 -9.14
C PRO A 134 2.02 8.61 -7.78
N SER A 135 0.72 8.92 -7.82
CA SER A 135 -0.17 8.99 -6.64
C SER A 135 -0.38 7.67 -5.90
N ASP A 136 -0.22 6.55 -6.61
CA ASP A 136 -0.52 5.21 -6.10
C ASP A 136 0.72 4.53 -5.50
N MET A 137 1.91 5.05 -5.79
CA MET A 137 3.17 4.45 -5.33
C MET A 137 3.30 4.42 -3.79
N PRO A 138 2.97 5.47 -3.02
CA PRO A 138 3.02 5.39 -1.55
C PRO A 138 2.06 4.34 -0.98
N LYS A 139 0.87 4.22 -1.58
CA LYS A 139 -0.15 3.23 -1.18
C LYS A 139 0.34 1.80 -1.46
N LEU A 140 0.91 1.57 -2.64
CA LEU A 140 1.49 0.28 -3.01
C LEU A 140 2.70 -0.07 -2.15
N LEU A 141 3.49 0.93 -1.74
CA LEU A 141 4.59 0.73 -0.80
C LEU A 141 4.06 0.23 0.56
N TRP A 142 3.01 0.87 1.11
CA TRP A 142 2.35 0.42 2.34
C TRP A 142 1.79 -1.00 2.21
N ILE A 143 1.04 -1.28 1.14
CA ILE A 143 0.47 -2.61 0.87
C ILE A 143 1.57 -3.67 0.81
N SER A 144 2.65 -3.40 0.07
CA SER A 144 3.77 -4.34 -0.08
C SER A 144 4.50 -4.59 1.22
N TRP A 145 4.62 -3.56 2.08
CA TRP A 145 5.21 -3.69 3.39
C TRP A 145 4.36 -4.55 4.32
N GLU A 146 3.06 -4.25 4.43
CA GLU A 146 2.15 -4.94 5.35
C GLU A 146 1.96 -6.41 4.96
N PHE A 147 2.01 -6.73 3.65
CA PHE A 147 2.01 -8.11 3.17
C PHE A 147 3.39 -8.80 3.18
N GLY A 148 4.47 -8.11 3.58
CA GLY A 148 5.82 -8.67 3.60
C GLY A 148 6.40 -8.99 2.21
N ARG A 149 5.88 -8.35 1.14
CA ARG A 149 6.27 -8.58 -0.25
C ARG A 149 7.52 -7.79 -0.62
N LYS A 150 8.68 -8.38 -0.33
CA LYS A 150 10.01 -7.76 -0.47
C LYS A 150 10.34 -7.29 -1.89
N GLU A 151 10.02 -8.09 -2.89
CA GLU A 151 10.34 -7.78 -4.29
C GLU A 151 9.53 -6.58 -4.79
N ASP A 152 8.24 -6.52 -4.45
CA ASP A 152 7.38 -5.39 -4.79
C ASP A 152 7.81 -4.13 -4.04
N LEU A 153 8.09 -4.23 -2.73
CA LEU A 153 8.58 -3.09 -1.95
C LEU A 153 9.89 -2.52 -2.51
N THR A 154 10.84 -3.38 -2.87
CA THR A 154 12.11 -2.97 -3.50
C THR A 154 11.86 -2.29 -4.85
N THR A 155 10.96 -2.85 -5.66
CA THR A 155 10.66 -2.32 -6.99
C THR A 155 9.99 -0.95 -6.90
N ILE A 156 8.97 -0.81 -6.04
CA ILE A 156 8.24 0.43 -5.84
C ILE A 156 9.17 1.49 -5.24
N SER A 157 9.93 1.17 -4.19
CA SER A 157 10.86 2.14 -3.57
C SER A 157 11.93 2.63 -4.56
N ARG A 158 12.46 1.75 -5.42
CA ARG A 158 13.36 2.14 -6.51
C ARG A 158 12.65 3.02 -7.53
N GLN A 159 11.46 2.64 -7.97
CA GLN A 159 10.69 3.45 -8.91
C GLN A 159 10.44 4.85 -8.35
N MET A 160 10.07 4.95 -7.07
CA MET A 160 9.89 6.23 -6.40
C MET A 160 11.20 7.06 -6.43
N LEU A 161 12.33 6.48 -6.05
CA LEU A 161 13.62 7.18 -6.13
C LEU A 161 14.00 7.64 -7.54
N LEU A 162 13.64 6.85 -8.55
CA LEU A 162 14.09 7.04 -9.93
C LEU A 162 13.17 7.95 -10.75
N GLU A 163 11.91 8.09 -10.36
CA GLU A 163 10.90 8.81 -11.15
C GLU A 163 10.50 10.14 -10.49
N PHE A 164 10.69 10.32 -9.18
CA PHE A 164 10.29 11.54 -8.48
C PHE A 164 11.40 12.60 -8.43
N ASP A 165 11.11 13.76 -9.03
CA ASP A 165 11.69 15.05 -8.67
C ASP A 165 11.09 15.49 -7.33
N GLY A 166 11.90 16.11 -6.45
CA GLY A 166 11.47 16.55 -5.14
C GLY A 166 10.25 17.49 -5.12
N ASN A 167 9.89 18.13 -6.24
CA ASN A 167 8.63 18.88 -6.37
C ASN A 167 7.36 18.03 -6.17
N TRP A 168 7.43 16.71 -6.24
CA TRP A 168 6.28 15.83 -6.01
C TRP A 168 5.72 15.91 -4.57
N PHE A 169 6.57 16.11 -3.57
CA PHE A 169 6.13 16.25 -2.17
C PHE A 169 5.41 17.58 -1.91
N ASN A 170 5.54 18.55 -2.82
CA ASN A 170 4.95 19.88 -2.69
C ASN A 170 3.54 19.97 -3.31
N ASP A 171 3.18 19.08 -4.24
CA ASP A 171 1.86 19.07 -4.92
C ASP A 171 0.83 18.14 -4.26
N THR A 172 1.24 17.38 -3.25
CA THR A 172 0.39 16.40 -2.58
C THR A 172 -0.03 16.90 -1.20
N ASP A 173 -1.06 17.74 -1.15
CA ASP A 173 -1.85 18.04 0.06
C ASP A 173 -2.42 16.75 0.74
N ASN A 174 -2.28 15.57 0.11
CA ASN A 174 -2.78 14.27 0.57
C ASN A 174 -1.71 13.32 1.13
N LEU A 175 -0.44 13.74 1.33
CA LEU A 175 0.57 12.87 1.96
C LEU A 175 0.50 12.85 3.50
N GLU A 176 -0.15 13.84 4.12
CA GLU A 176 -0.29 13.90 5.59
C GLU A 176 -1.20 12.78 6.15
N ASP A 177 -2.15 12.30 5.35
CA ASP A 177 -3.13 11.27 5.75
C ASP A 177 -2.74 9.84 5.34
N ILE A 178 -1.60 9.66 4.65
CA ILE A 178 -1.14 8.33 4.24
C ILE A 178 -0.37 7.68 5.39
N GLN A 179 -0.88 6.54 5.88
CA GLN A 179 -0.12 5.68 6.79
C GLN A 179 1.14 5.19 6.07
N THR A 180 2.28 5.51 6.68
CA THR A 180 3.60 5.07 6.21
C THR A 180 4.11 3.94 7.08
N PRO A 181 4.75 2.90 6.51
CA PRO A 181 5.24 1.76 7.28
C PRO A 181 6.07 2.22 8.49
N PRO A 182 5.74 1.78 9.72
CA PRO A 182 6.57 2.10 10.86
C PRO A 182 8.00 1.61 10.61
N TYR A 183 8.98 2.44 10.97
CA TYR A 183 10.43 2.21 10.81
C TYR A 183 11.02 2.37 9.39
N ILE A 184 10.26 2.93 8.44
CA ILE A 184 10.82 3.73 7.31
C ILE A 184 11.13 5.18 7.77
N ILE A 185 11.11 5.42 9.08
CA ILE A 185 11.51 6.66 9.73
C ILE A 185 13.03 6.84 9.54
N GLY A 186 13.40 7.74 8.64
CA GLY A 186 14.77 7.99 8.18
C GLY A 186 14.88 8.25 6.67
N LEU A 187 13.89 7.83 5.90
CA LEU A 187 13.70 8.24 4.50
C LEU A 187 12.61 9.30 4.35
N TRP A 188 11.92 9.66 5.43
CA TRP A 188 10.72 10.48 5.39
C TRP A 188 10.63 11.50 6.53
N PRO A 189 10.26 12.76 6.27
CA PRO A 189 10.11 13.35 4.94
C PRO A 189 11.44 13.29 4.18
N LEU A 190 11.38 13.02 2.88
CA LEU A 190 12.57 13.14 2.03
C LEU A 190 13.10 14.58 2.19
N PRO A 191 14.43 14.80 2.22
CA PRO A 191 14.99 16.12 2.39
C PRO A 191 14.38 17.10 1.37
N ASP A 192 14.22 18.36 1.78
CA ASP A 192 13.64 19.39 0.93
C ASP A 192 14.39 19.42 -0.42
N PRO A 193 13.70 19.53 -1.57
CA PRO A 193 14.33 19.44 -2.89
C PRO A 193 15.41 20.50 -3.10
N SER A 194 15.34 21.63 -2.39
CA SER A 194 16.36 22.67 -2.40
C SER A 194 17.67 22.26 -1.73
N GLU A 195 17.65 21.20 -0.91
CA GLU A 195 18.82 20.59 -0.28
C GLU A 195 19.47 19.50 -1.15
N VAL A 196 18.80 19.04 -2.22
CA VAL A 196 19.32 18.00 -3.14
C VAL A 196 19.65 18.60 -4.51
N GLN A 197 20.83 19.22 -4.61
CA GLN A 197 21.38 19.63 -5.91
C GLN A 197 21.80 18.40 -6.74
N TYR A 198 21.41 18.38 -8.02
CA TYR A 198 21.71 17.33 -9.01
C TYR A 198 21.02 15.97 -8.75
N SER A 199 19.69 15.90 -8.92
CA SER A 199 19.01 14.60 -8.85
C SER A 199 19.63 13.59 -9.82
N LEU A 200 19.96 12.40 -9.31
CA LEU A 200 20.46 11.27 -10.11
C LEU A 200 19.54 10.97 -11.29
N VAL A 201 18.25 11.24 -11.11
CA VAL A 201 17.18 11.14 -12.10
C VAL A 201 17.35 12.13 -13.25
N GLY A 202 17.57 13.42 -12.94
CA GLY A 202 17.81 14.45 -13.95
C GLY A 202 19.08 14.18 -14.76
N LEU A 203 20.10 13.61 -14.12
CA LEU A 203 21.32 13.15 -14.77
C LEU A 203 21.06 11.93 -15.66
N TYR A 204 20.38 10.88 -15.15
CA TYR A 204 20.05 9.67 -15.92
C TYR A 204 19.18 9.98 -17.14
N ARG A 205 18.13 10.78 -16.98
CA ARG A 205 17.23 11.16 -18.08
C ARG A 205 17.98 11.95 -19.15
N LYS A 206 18.85 12.88 -18.75
CA LYS A 206 19.70 13.61 -19.70
C LYS A 206 20.65 12.67 -20.43
N LEU A 207 21.36 11.81 -19.70
CA LEU A 207 22.34 10.87 -20.27
C LEU A 207 21.72 9.85 -21.22
N THR A 208 20.52 9.34 -20.91
CA THR A 208 19.81 8.37 -21.76
C THR A 208 19.10 9.02 -22.95
N SER A 209 18.73 10.30 -22.85
CA SER A 209 18.16 11.08 -23.96
C SER A 209 19.19 11.63 -24.95
N LEU A 210 20.49 11.47 -24.67
CA LEU A 210 21.55 11.94 -25.57
C LEU A 210 21.49 11.18 -26.90
N ILE A 211 21.25 11.92 -27.99
CA ILE A 211 21.43 11.43 -29.35
C ILE A 211 22.93 11.49 -29.65
N ILE A 212 23.60 10.35 -29.53
CA ILE A 212 25.01 10.23 -29.92
C ILE A 212 25.03 9.93 -31.42
N HIS A 213 25.35 10.96 -32.21
CA HIS A 213 25.59 10.80 -33.64
C HIS A 213 26.87 10.00 -33.88
N ASP A 214 26.90 9.26 -34.98
CA ASP A 214 28.11 8.61 -35.45
C ASP A 214 29.21 9.67 -35.67
N ILE A 215 30.46 9.31 -35.42
CA ILE A 215 31.59 10.23 -35.66
C ILE A 215 31.64 10.44 -37.17
N GLY A 216 31.13 11.58 -37.61
CA GLY A 216 30.91 11.86 -39.04
C GLY A 216 32.17 11.69 -39.88
N ASP A 217 31.94 11.38 -41.16
CA ASP A 217 32.99 11.07 -42.13
C ASP A 217 33.99 12.24 -42.27
N VAL A 218 35.29 11.97 -42.07
CA VAL A 218 36.34 12.98 -42.23
C VAL A 218 36.54 13.21 -43.74
N LYS A 219 36.36 14.45 -44.19
CA LYS A 219 36.54 14.79 -45.62
C LYS A 219 37.93 14.40 -46.09
N GLY A 220 38.01 13.37 -46.95
CA GLY A 220 39.24 12.97 -47.65
C GLY A 220 39.70 11.53 -47.40
N THR A 221 39.04 10.77 -46.53
CA THR A 221 39.28 9.33 -46.32
C THR A 221 38.11 8.50 -46.85
N PRO A 222 38.33 7.27 -47.35
CA PRO A 222 37.23 6.39 -47.76
C PRO A 222 36.29 6.14 -46.58
N SER A 223 34.98 6.20 -46.82
CA SER A 223 33.91 5.97 -45.83
C SER A 223 34.13 4.64 -45.09
N GLU A 224 34.74 4.68 -43.91
CA GLU A 224 34.88 3.53 -43.03
C GLU A 224 33.59 3.35 -42.21
N ASN A 225 33.13 2.11 -42.05
CA ASN A 225 31.91 1.82 -41.30
C ASN A 225 32.19 1.91 -39.79
N HIS A 226 31.80 3.03 -39.18
CA HIS A 226 31.96 3.30 -37.75
C HIS A 226 30.77 2.85 -36.87
N GLN A 227 29.83 2.04 -37.39
CA GLN A 227 28.70 1.53 -36.59
C GLN A 227 29.13 0.82 -35.29
N ARG A 228 30.30 0.15 -35.28
CA ARG A 228 30.87 -0.50 -34.08
C ARG A 228 31.60 0.46 -33.13
N CYS A 229 31.88 1.67 -33.58
CA CYS A 229 32.53 2.73 -32.81
C CYS A 229 31.51 3.63 -32.11
N ASN A 230 30.21 3.41 -32.29
CA ASN A 230 29.17 4.14 -31.59
C ASN A 230 29.24 3.82 -30.08
N PRO A 231 29.60 4.78 -29.22
CA PRO A 231 29.80 4.52 -27.81
C PRO A 231 28.47 4.39 -27.04
N ARG A 232 27.32 4.57 -27.70
CA ARG A 232 25.99 4.56 -27.07
C ARG A 232 25.73 3.29 -26.27
N GLU A 233 25.97 2.11 -26.85
CA GLU A 233 25.71 0.84 -26.16
C GLU A 233 26.58 0.70 -24.91
N HIS A 234 27.86 1.04 -25.02
CA HIS A 234 28.79 1.03 -23.89
C HIS A 234 28.41 2.05 -22.81
N LEU A 235 28.01 3.26 -23.20
CA LEU A 235 27.58 4.31 -22.27
C LEU A 235 26.26 3.96 -21.58
N LEU A 236 25.27 3.46 -22.31
CA LEU A 236 24.00 3.02 -21.72
C LEU A 236 24.20 1.84 -20.76
N HIS A 237 25.07 0.88 -21.11
CA HIS A 237 25.44 -0.21 -20.22
C HIS A 237 26.10 0.29 -18.93
N GLN A 238 27.08 1.19 -19.04
CA GLN A 238 27.75 1.77 -17.86
C GLN A 238 26.80 2.59 -16.99
N VAL A 239 25.90 3.36 -17.60
CA VAL A 239 24.85 4.08 -16.87
C VAL A 239 23.94 3.09 -16.14
N GLN A 240 23.51 2.00 -16.78
CA GLN A 240 22.72 0.94 -16.12
C GLN A 240 23.49 0.26 -14.98
N GLU A 241 24.78 -0.04 -15.15
CA GLU A 241 25.61 -0.63 -14.08
C GLU A 241 25.73 0.30 -12.87
N VAL A 242 25.96 1.60 -13.09
CA VAL A 242 26.03 2.58 -12.00
C VAL A 242 24.69 2.71 -11.28
N MET A 243 23.57 2.74 -12.03
CA MET A 243 22.23 2.80 -11.44
C MET A 243 21.90 1.53 -10.65
N ASN A 244 22.28 0.35 -11.15
CA ASN A 244 22.10 -0.92 -10.46
C ASN A 244 23.03 -1.08 -9.25
N GLY A 245 24.13 -0.33 -9.21
CA GLY A 245 25.07 -0.27 -8.09
C GLY A 245 24.64 0.67 -6.95
N ILE A 246 23.53 1.41 -7.11
CA ILE A 246 22.97 2.23 -6.04
C ILE A 246 22.52 1.30 -4.89
N PRO A 247 22.97 1.55 -3.65
CA PRO A 247 22.60 0.74 -2.50
C PRO A 247 21.07 0.67 -2.34
N ASP A 248 20.59 -0.52 -1.98
CA ASP A 248 19.19 -0.74 -1.65
C ASP A 248 18.77 0.13 -0.45
N LEU A 249 17.62 0.80 -0.56
CA LEU A 249 17.04 1.58 0.53
C LEU A 249 16.58 0.70 1.70
N LEU A 250 16.25 -0.56 1.40
CA LEU A 250 15.86 -1.53 2.40
C LEU A 250 17.12 -2.11 3.04
N THR A 251 17.37 -1.67 4.26
CA THR A 251 18.42 -2.24 5.12
C THR A 251 18.11 -3.71 5.45
N ASP A 252 19.12 -4.46 5.89
CA ASP A 252 18.93 -5.84 6.37
C ASP A 252 17.92 -5.91 7.52
N TYR A 253 17.84 -4.87 8.35
CA TYR A 253 16.82 -4.74 9.38
C TYR A 253 15.40 -4.71 8.79
N HIS A 254 15.18 -3.89 7.75
CA HIS A 254 13.89 -3.82 7.06
C HIS A 254 13.53 -5.17 6.43
N LYS A 255 14.51 -5.83 5.80
CA LYS A 255 14.33 -7.15 5.18
C LYS A 255 13.95 -8.21 6.21
N ASN A 256 14.62 -8.25 7.36
CA ASN A 256 14.32 -9.23 8.41
C ASN A 256 12.90 -9.05 8.97
N ARG A 257 12.49 -7.80 9.21
CA ARG A 257 11.15 -7.50 9.71
C ARG A 257 10.04 -7.89 8.72
N MET A 258 10.25 -7.64 7.42
CA MET A 258 9.31 -8.10 6.39
C MET A 258 9.25 -9.62 6.30
N GLU A 259 10.36 -10.30 6.59
CA GLU A 259 10.41 -11.77 6.67
C GLU A 259 9.55 -12.28 7.84
N GLU A 260 9.62 -11.64 9.00
CA GLU A 260 8.77 -11.96 10.15
C GLU A 260 7.29 -11.72 9.84
N GLN A 261 6.96 -10.60 9.17
CA GLN A 261 5.59 -10.31 8.72
C GLN A 261 5.08 -11.36 7.73
N SER A 262 5.89 -11.69 6.72
CA SER A 262 5.57 -12.73 5.73
C SER A 262 5.38 -14.10 6.39
N GLN A 263 6.26 -14.49 7.31
CA GLN A 263 6.13 -15.75 8.05
C GLN A 263 4.88 -15.77 8.92
N GLY A 264 4.54 -14.65 9.56
CA GLY A 264 3.31 -14.51 10.34
C GLY A 264 2.02 -14.60 9.51
N LEU A 265 2.07 -14.31 8.21
CA LEU A 265 0.95 -14.49 7.28
C LEU A 265 0.78 -15.95 6.83
N VAL A 266 1.84 -16.76 6.89
CA VAL A 266 1.87 -18.17 6.42
C VAL A 266 1.65 -19.17 7.57
N SER A 267 1.94 -18.79 8.81
CA SER A 267 1.79 -19.61 10.03
C SER A 267 0.37 -19.59 10.62
#